data_AF-A0A497MQP2-F1
#
_entry.id   AF-A0A497MQP2-F1
#
_cell.length_a   1.000
_cell.length_b   1.000
_cell.length_c   1.000
_cell.angle_alpha   90.00
_cell.angle_beta   90.00
_cell.angle_gamma   90.00
#
_symmetry.space_group_name_H-M   'P 1'
#
loop_
_entity.id
_entity.type
_entity.pdbx_description
1 polymer ?
#
loop_
_entity_poly.entity_id
_entity_poly.type
_entity_poly.pdbx_seq_one_letter_code
_entity_poly.pdbx_strand_id
1 'polypeptide(L)' 'MPYCPNCGIEVPEDARFCPNCGVALKRGVEVQWRPEAGFGRLASDRRIQRYWARRVIAYFIDSLLVFVFTIVLFA' A
#
# COMPACT_ATOMS: atom_id res chain seq x y z
N MET A 1 -29.19 -3.21 16.45
CA MET A 1 -29.71 -1.96 17.08
C MET A 1 -28.59 -0.94 17.33
N PRO A 2 -28.44 0.08 16.46
CA PRO A 2 -27.50 1.19 16.65
C PRO A 2 -28.04 2.23 17.63
N TYR A 3 -27.14 2.98 18.27
CA TYR A 3 -27.47 4.10 19.14
C TYR A 3 -27.13 5.44 18.48
N CYS A 4 -27.90 6.48 18.82
CA CYS A 4 -27.65 7.83 18.33
C CYS A 4 -26.35 8.39 18.94
N PRO A 5 -25.39 8.87 18.13
CA PRO A 5 -24.12 9.41 18.66
C PRO A 5 -24.28 10.74 19.42
N ASN A 6 -25.41 11.44 19.23
CA ASN A 6 -25.67 12.72 19.90
C ASN A 6 -26.39 12.57 21.26
N CYS A 7 -27.51 11.83 21.30
CA CYS A 7 -28.33 11.69 22.53
C CYS A 7 -28.30 10.30 23.17
N GLY A 8 -27.67 9.29 22.56
CA GLY A 8 -27.52 7.96 23.14
C GLY A 8 -28.78 7.07 23.12
N ILE A 9 -29.89 7.52 22.54
CA ILE A 9 -31.09 6.69 22.40
C ILE A 9 -30.87 5.58 21.36
N GLU A 10 -31.53 4.44 21.55
CA GLU A 10 -31.59 3.38 20.55
C GLU A 10 -32.36 3.86 19.32
N VAL A 11 -31.86 3.54 18.13
CA VAL A 11 -32.44 4.00 16.87
C VAL A 11 -32.60 2.83 15.90
N PRO A 12 -33.66 2.80 15.07
CA PRO A 12 -33.81 1.80 14.02
C PRO A 12 -32.61 1.79 13.07
N GLU A 13 -32.21 0.60 12.61
CA GLU A 13 -31.09 0.43 11.65
C GLU A 13 -31.28 1.22 10.35
N ASP A 14 -32.55 1.48 10.00
CA ASP A 14 -32.96 2.21 8.81
C ASP A 14 -33.29 3.70 9.02
N ALA A 15 -33.08 4.23 10.22
CA ALA A 15 -33.35 5.63 10.47
C ALA A 15 -32.29 6.52 9.79
N ARG A 16 -32.73 7.46 8.93
CA ARG A 16 -31.85 8.52 8.38
C ARG A 16 -31.58 9.65 9.38
N PHE A 17 -32.49 9.83 10.34
CA PHE A 17 -32.42 10.87 11.36
C PHE A 17 -32.84 10.27 12.70
N CYS A 18 -32.26 10.76 13.79
CA CYS A 18 -32.65 10.34 15.13
C CYS A 18 -34.05 10.89 15.48
N PRO A 19 -35.03 10.05 15.88
CA PRO A 19 -36.38 10.49 16.20
C PRO A 19 -36.45 11.36 17.47
N ASN A 20 -35.42 11.33 18.31
CA ASN A 20 -35.40 12.07 19.57
C ASN A 20 -34.72 13.45 19.45
N CYS A 21 -33.57 13.54 18.76
CA CYS A 21 -32.81 14.80 18.69
C CYS A 21 -32.65 15.37 17.27
N GLY A 22 -33.13 14.68 16.23
CA GLY A 22 -33.08 15.14 14.85
C GLY A 22 -31.72 15.05 14.15
N VAL A 23 -30.66 14.57 14.83
CA VAL A 23 -29.33 14.42 14.20
C VAL A 23 -29.40 13.44 13.02
N ALA A 24 -28.75 13.79 11.91
CA ALA A 24 -28.63 12.90 10.77
C ALA A 24 -27.77 11.68 11.14
N LEU A 25 -28.33 10.50 10.97
CA LEU A 25 -27.61 9.23 11.14
C LEU A 25 -26.98 8.89 9.79
N LYS A 26 -25.65 8.88 9.76
CA LYS A 26 -24.92 8.41 8.59
C LYS A 26 -25.14 6.90 8.51
N ARG A 27 -26.07 6.45 7.65
CA ARG A 27 -26.21 5.04 7.29
C ARG A 27 -24.84 4.52 6.86
N GLY A 28 -24.56 3.28 7.27
CA GLY A 28 -23.36 2.50 7.04
C GLY A 28 -22.34 3.18 6.16
N VAL A 29 -21.22 3.60 6.76
CA VAL A 29 -20.02 3.92 5.99
C VAL A 29 -19.75 2.68 5.15
N GLU A 30 -20.14 2.73 3.88
CA GLU A 30 -19.55 1.90 2.85
C GLU A 30 -18.06 2.21 2.97
N VAL A 31 -17.33 1.27 3.54
CA VAL A 31 -15.88 1.38 3.66
C VAL A 31 -15.39 1.45 2.23
N GLN A 32 -15.13 2.66 1.75
CA GLN A 32 -14.43 2.87 0.50
C GLN A 32 -13.03 2.32 0.73
N TRP A 33 -12.86 1.05 0.37
CA TRP A 33 -11.58 0.36 0.34
C TRP A 33 -10.64 1.19 -0.53
N ARG A 34 -9.85 2.05 0.12
CA ARG A 34 -8.74 2.74 -0.52
C ARG A 34 -7.55 1.78 -0.40
N PRO A 35 -7.07 1.15 -1.49
CA PRO A 35 -6.00 0.15 -1.44
C PRO A 35 -4.62 0.74 -1.06
N GLU A 36 -4.58 1.98 -0.58
CA GLU A 36 -3.37 2.76 -0.32
C GLU A 36 -2.81 2.59 1.10
N ALA A 37 -3.48 1.82 1.96
CA ALA A 37 -2.98 1.48 3.29
C ALA A 37 -2.23 0.14 3.25
N GLY A 38 -0.89 0.18 3.15
CA GLY A 38 -0.05 -1.01 3.26
C GLY A 38 1.26 -0.95 2.45
N PHE A 39 1.82 -2.14 2.17
CA PHE A 39 3.03 -2.37 1.38
C PHE A 39 3.01 -1.74 -0.03
N GLY A 40 1.85 -1.33 -0.54
CA GLY A 40 1.69 -0.75 -1.87
C GLY A 40 2.53 0.50 -2.12
N ARG A 41 2.73 1.36 -1.10
CA ARG A 41 3.58 2.56 -1.25
C ARG A 41 5.06 2.22 -1.39
N LEU A 42 5.52 1.14 -0.74
CA LEU A 42 6.93 0.69 -0.82
C LEU A 42 7.25 0.09 -2.19
N ALA A 43 6.30 -0.63 -2.79
CA ALA A 43 6.47 -1.19 -4.13
C ALA A 43 6.44 -0.12 -5.24
N SER A 44 5.71 1.00 -5.03
CA SER A 44 5.59 2.08 -6.02
C SER A 44 6.80 3.02 -6.11
N ASP A 45 7.78 2.92 -5.21
CA ASP A 45 8.93 3.84 -5.22
C ASP A 45 9.96 3.48 -6.31
N ARG A 46 9.75 4.07 -7.50
CA ARG A 46 10.66 3.99 -8.66
C ARG A 46 12.09 4.51 -8.38
N ARG A 47 12.39 5.14 -7.24
CA ARG A 47 13.78 5.52 -6.89
C ARG A 47 14.63 4.34 -6.46
N ILE A 48 14.06 3.25 -5.93
CA ILE A 48 14.81 2.05 -5.52
C ILE A 48 15.20 1.19 -6.73
N GLN A 49 14.37 1.18 -7.78
CA GLN A 49 14.58 0.38 -9.01
C GLN A 49 15.90 0.72 -9.75
N ARG A 50 16.41 1.95 -9.64
CA ARG A 50 17.67 2.36 -10.30
C ARG A 50 18.94 1.76 -9.68
N TYR A 51 18.90 1.28 -8.43
CA TYR A 51 20.06 0.65 -7.79
C TYR A 51 20.22 -0.83 -8.18
N TRP A 52 19.15 -1.53 -8.53
CA TRP A 52 19.20 -2.94 -8.95
C TRP A 52 19.88 -3.10 -10.31
N ALA A 53 19.55 -2.26 -11.30
CA ALA A 53 20.18 -2.31 -12.62
C ALA A 53 21.70 -2.04 -12.56
N ARG A 54 22.14 -1.12 -11.70
CA ARG A 54 23.56 -0.79 -11.54
C ARG A 54 24.38 -1.93 -10.93
N ARG A 55 23.79 -2.72 -10.02
CA ARG A 55 24.44 -3.92 -9.45
C ARG A 55 24.58 -5.04 -10.48
N VAL A 56 23.53 -5.26 -11.29
CA VAL A 56 23.56 -6.27 -12.36
C VAL A 56 24.66 -5.97 -13.36
N ILE A 57 24.79 -4.70 -13.81
CA ILE A 57 25.83 -4.29 -14.76
C ILE A 57 27.24 -4.51 -14.17
N ALA A 58 27.46 -4.16 -12.91
CA ALA A 58 28.76 -4.37 -12.25
C ALA A 58 29.16 -5.86 -12.22
N TYR A 59 28.24 -6.75 -11.84
CA TYR A 59 28.53 -8.19 -11.81
C TYR A 59 28.84 -8.77 -13.19
N PHE A 60 28.17 -8.30 -14.24
CA PHE A 60 28.49 -8.72 -15.61
C PHE A 60 29.90 -8.29 -16.01
N ILE A 61 30.29 -7.04 -15.70
CA ILE A 61 31.64 -6.54 -15.99
C ILE A 61 32.70 -7.34 -15.22
N ASP A 62 32.52 -7.55 -13.92
CA ASP A 62 33.47 -8.30 -13.09
C ASP A 62 33.61 -9.75 -13.58
N SER A 63 32.50 -10.39 -13.93
CA SER A 63 32.51 -11.76 -14.46
C SER A 63 33.25 -11.85 -15.80
N LEU A 64 33.06 -10.87 -16.69
CA LEU A 64 33.76 -10.79 -17.97
C LEU A 64 35.27 -10.57 -17.77
N LEU A 65 35.66 -9.70 -16.84
CA LEU A 65 37.08 -9.44 -16.54
C LEU A 65 37.78 -10.69 -16.01
N VAL A 66 37.18 -11.39 -15.05
CA VAL A 66 37.73 -12.63 -14.51
C VAL A 66 37.84 -13.70 -15.60
N PHE A 67 36.82 -13.85 -16.45
CA PHE A 67 36.83 -14.81 -17.54
C PHE A 67 37.96 -14.53 -18.54
N VAL A 68 38.09 -13.29 -19.02
CA VAL A 68 39.18 -12.90 -19.93
C VAL A 68 40.54 -13.11 -19.27
N PHE A 69 40.70 -12.73 -18.00
CA PHE A 69 41.96 -12.92 -17.27
C PHE A 69 42.33 -14.39 -17.15
N THR A 70 41.37 -15.27 -16.84
CA THR A 70 41.62 -16.71 -16.80
C THR A 70 42.03 -17.24 -18.16
N ILE A 71 41.37 -16.83 -19.25
CA ILE A 71 41.76 -17.25 -20.60
C ILE A 71 43.21 -16.83 -20.90
N VAL A 72 43.58 -15.59 -20.58
CA VAL A 72 44.93 -15.07 -20.87
C VAL A 72 46.01 -15.78 -20.04
N LEU A 73 45.73 -16.16 -18.80
CA LEU A 73 46.70 -16.87 -17.96
C LEU A 73 46.86 -18.35 -18.31
N PHE A 74 45.82 -18.97 -18.87
CA PHE A 74 45.76 -20.42 -19.13
C PHE A 74 45.84 -20.79 -20.62
N ALA A 75 46.00 -19.81 -21.52
CA ALA A 75 46.31 -19.99 -22.94
C ALA A 75 47.80 -19.79 -23.21
#